data_AF-A0A1F3VRI2-F1
#
_entry.id   AF-A0A1F3VRI2-F1
#
_cell.length_a   1.000
_cell.length_b   1.000
_cell.length_c   1.000
_cell.angle_alpha   90.00
_cell.angle_beta   90.00
_cell.angle_gamma   90.00
#
_symmetry.space_group_name_H-M   'P 1'
#
loop_
_entity.id
_entity.type
_entity.pdbx_description
1 polymer ?
#
loop_
_entity_poly.entity_id
_entity_poly.type
_entity_poly.pdbx_seq_one_letter_code
_entity_poly.pdbx_strand_id
1 'polypeptide(L)'
;MKNRQLTQSERGQLFEPLFGKVKKLLENASRGDKELLWALTRKLRKEVMYLERGKPGTRRRLKKYKREEQNGKCAVCKRKLPHRGAVLDRLFAMRGYTKENTRLLCPRCDARIQRQRHFR
;
A
#
# COMPACT_ATOMS: atom_id res chain seq x y z
N MET A 1 16.59 5.59 1.45
CA MET A 1 15.78 6.71 1.96
C MET A 1 14.69 6.18 2.86
N LYS A 2 14.55 6.75 4.06
CA LYS A 2 13.46 6.47 5.00
C LYS A 2 12.19 7.17 4.52
N ASN A 3 11.03 6.53 4.60
CA ASN A 3 9.77 7.20 4.30
C ASN A 3 9.49 8.27 5.37
N ARG A 4 8.95 9.42 4.98
CA ARG A 4 8.47 10.45 5.93
C ARG A 4 7.44 9.80 6.86
N GLN A 5 7.64 10.01 8.15
CA GLN A 5 6.67 9.69 9.18
C GLN A 5 6.11 11.01 9.70
N LEU A 6 4.88 11.00 10.18
CA LEU A 6 4.36 12.17 10.89
C LEU A 6 5.22 12.40 12.14
N THR A 7 5.64 13.64 12.35
CA THR A 7 6.20 14.07 13.63
C THR A 7 5.10 14.05 14.70
N GLN A 8 5.49 14.14 15.97
CA GLN A 8 4.51 14.23 17.06
C GLN A 8 3.61 15.46 16.90
N SER A 9 4.20 16.60 16.51
CA SER A 9 3.45 17.82 16.24
C SER A 9 2.48 17.65 15.07
N GLU A 10 2.91 17.09 13.94
CA GLU A 10 2.03 16.84 12.79
C GLU A 10 0.90 15.86 13.13
N ARG A 11 1.17 14.86 13.97
CA ARG A 11 0.13 13.94 14.44
C ARG A 11 -0.94 14.67 15.25
N GLY A 12 -0.53 15.47 16.25
CA GLY A 12 -1.48 16.17 17.14
C GLY A 12 -2.17 17.37 16.48
N GLN A 13 -1.44 18.15 15.68
CA GLN A 13 -1.95 19.41 15.12
C GLN A 13 -2.66 19.21 13.77
N LEU A 14 -2.29 18.19 12.99
CA LEU A 14 -2.85 17.97 11.65
C LEU A 14 -3.70 16.69 11.59
N PHE A 15 -3.14 15.54 11.96
CA PHE A 15 -3.83 14.25 11.77
C PHE A 15 -5.02 14.06 12.70
N GLU A 16 -4.86 14.27 14.00
CA GLU A 16 -5.92 14.07 15.00
C GLU A 16 -7.16 14.96 14.72
N PRO A 17 -7.02 16.28 14.46
CA PRO A 17 -8.15 17.14 14.12
C PRO A 17 -8.83 16.72 12.81
N LEU A 18 -8.06 16.38 11.78
CA LEU A 18 -8.58 15.91 10.50
C LEU A 18 -9.38 14.61 10.66
N PHE A 19 -8.82 13.64 11.38
CA PHE A 19 -9.49 12.37 11.66
C PHE A 19 -10.78 12.58 12.46
N GLY A 20 -10.76 13.44 13.47
CA GLY A 20 -11.95 13.80 14.25
C GLY A 20 -13.08 14.38 13.39
N LYS A 21 -12.75 15.26 12.42
CA LYS A 21 -13.73 15.79 11.46
C LYS A 21 -14.32 14.69 10.58
N VAL A 22 -13.48 13.84 10.00
CA VAL A 22 -13.91 12.72 9.14
C VAL A 22 -14.79 11.75 9.92
N LYS A 23 -14.44 11.42 11.16
CA LYS A 23 -15.23 10.56 12.04
C LYS A 23 -16.64 11.12 12.25
N LYS A 24 -16.76 12.41 12.62
CA LYS A 24 -18.06 13.08 12.80
C LYS A 24 -18.90 13.07 11.53
N LEU A 25 -18.29 13.28 10.36
CA LEU A 25 -19.00 13.22 9.08
C LEU A 25 -19.60 11.83 8.81
N LEU A 26 -18.87 10.77 9.13
CA LEU A 26 -19.35 9.39 8.99
C LEU A 26 -20.49 9.08 9.97
N GLU A 27 -20.34 9.49 11.24
CA GLU A 27 -21.36 9.33 12.28
C GLU A 27 -22.66 10.05 11.88
N ASN A 28 -22.57 11.32 11.46
CA ASN A 28 -23.72 12.10 11.00
C ASN A 28 -24.38 11.48 9.76
N ALA A 29 -23.59 11.04 8.78
CA ALA A 29 -24.10 10.39 7.57
C ALA A 29 -24.85 9.08 7.88
N SER A 30 -24.44 8.37 8.93
CA SER A 30 -25.08 7.13 9.36
C SER A 30 -26.39 7.34 10.15
N ARG A 31 -26.64 8.54 10.69
CA ARG A 31 -27.84 8.86 11.49
C ARG A 31 -28.13 7.85 12.62
N GLY A 32 -27.08 7.28 13.23
CA GLY A 32 -27.19 6.29 14.31
C GLY A 32 -27.24 4.83 13.86
N ASP A 33 -27.34 4.56 12.55
CA ASP A 33 -27.23 3.21 11.99
C ASP A 33 -25.79 2.69 12.07
N LYS A 34 -25.57 1.70 12.93
CA LYS A 34 -24.25 1.10 13.17
C LYS A 34 -23.74 0.29 11.98
N GLU A 35 -24.62 -0.37 11.23
CA GLU A 35 -24.22 -1.17 10.06
C GLU A 35 -23.80 -0.28 8.91
N LEU A 36 -24.56 0.80 8.68
CA LEU A 36 -24.21 1.82 7.70
C LEU A 36 -22.89 2.52 8.07
N LEU A 37 -22.69 2.89 9.34
CA LEU A 37 -21.43 3.48 9.81
C LEU A 37 -20.24 2.56 9.53
N TRP A 38 -20.39 1.26 9.80
CA TRP A 38 -19.37 0.26 9.50
C TRP A 38 -19.08 0.18 7.99
N ALA A 39 -20.13 0.14 7.16
CA ALA A 39 -20.00 0.06 5.71
C ALA A 39 -19.28 1.30 5.12
N LEU A 40 -19.66 2.50 5.57
CA LEU A 40 -19.04 3.76 5.17
C LEU A 40 -17.56 3.81 5.58
N THR A 41 -17.25 3.43 6.82
CA THR A 41 -15.87 3.38 7.33
C THR A 41 -15.01 2.42 6.50
N ARG A 42 -15.53 1.22 6.20
CA ARG A 42 -14.84 0.23 5.36
C ARG A 42 -14.60 0.76 3.94
N LYS A 43 -15.59 1.44 3.36
CA LYS A 43 -15.48 2.06 2.03
C LYS A 43 -14.45 3.17 2.01
N LEU A 44 -14.46 4.08 2.99
CA LEU A 44 -13.49 5.16 3.10
C LEU A 44 -12.06 4.62 3.21
N ARG A 45 -11.82 3.64 4.09
CA ARG A 45 -10.52 2.97 4.23
C ARG A 45 -10.03 2.44 2.89
N LYS A 46 -10.92 1.80 2.11
CA LYS A 46 -10.60 1.25 0.79
C LYS A 46 -10.18 2.33 -0.20
N GLU A 47 -10.90 3.45 -0.26
CA GLU A 47 -10.58 4.56 -1.16
C GLU A 47 -9.27 5.27 -0.76
N VAL A 48 -9.04 5.50 0.53
CA VAL A 48 -7.77 6.08 1.02
C VAL A 48 -6.58 5.17 0.67
N MET A 49 -6.73 3.84 0.82
CA MET A 49 -5.70 2.90 0.36
C MET A 49 -5.45 2.96 -1.16
N TYR A 50 -6.46 3.32 -1.95
CA TYR A 50 -6.31 3.47 -3.40
C TYR A 50 -5.55 4.74 -3.78
N LEU A 51 -5.66 5.82 -3.01
CA LEU A 51 -4.83 7.00 -3.20
C LEU A 51 -3.35 6.66 -3.01
N GLU A 52 -3.00 5.83 -2.02
CA GLU A 52 -1.60 5.44 -1.77
C GLU A 52 -1.08 4.39 -2.78
N ARG A 53 -1.89 3.37 -3.09
CA ARG A 53 -1.41 2.14 -3.74
C ARG A 53 -2.05 1.86 -5.11
N GLY A 54 -2.93 2.73 -5.58
CA GLY A 54 -3.78 2.50 -6.75
C GLY A 54 -4.80 1.37 -6.55
N LYS A 55 -5.68 1.20 -7.54
CA LYS A 55 -6.66 0.11 -7.57
C LYS A 55 -5.98 -1.26 -7.81
N PRO A 56 -6.57 -2.37 -7.32
CA PRO A 56 -5.99 -3.72 -7.48
C PRO A 56 -5.74 -4.10 -8.94
N GLY A 57 -6.61 -3.71 -9.87
CA GLY A 57 -6.45 -3.97 -11.30
C GLY A 57 -5.17 -3.33 -11.88
N THR A 58 -4.88 -2.08 -11.51
CA THR A 58 -3.65 -1.40 -11.90
C THR A 58 -2.42 -2.14 -11.41
N ARG A 59 -2.43 -2.61 -10.15
CA ARG A 59 -1.31 -3.39 -9.59
C ARG A 59 -1.14 -4.75 -10.26
N ARG A 60 -2.24 -5.44 -10.61
CA ARG A 60 -2.17 -6.72 -11.34
C ARG A 60 -1.53 -6.53 -12.72
N ARG A 61 -1.93 -5.48 -13.46
CA ARG A 61 -1.33 -5.13 -14.76
C ARG A 61 0.15 -4.79 -14.62
N LEU A 62 0.51 -3.94 -13.65
CA LEU A 62 1.91 -3.60 -13.38
C LEU A 62 2.75 -4.84 -13.03
N LYS A 63 2.18 -5.77 -12.26
CA LYS A 63 2.83 -7.04 -11.93
C LYS A 63 3.09 -7.90 -13.17
N LYS A 64 2.16 -7.97 -14.11
CA LYS A 64 2.37 -8.68 -15.38
C LYS A 64 3.48 -8.01 -16.19
N TYR A 65 3.39 -6.69 -16.39
CA TYR A 65 4.40 -5.90 -17.08
C TYR A 65 5.81 -6.10 -16.49
N LYS A 66 5.95 -6.03 -15.17
CA LYS A 66 7.26 -6.25 -14.50
C LYS A 66 7.76 -7.68 -14.62
N ARG A 67 6.89 -8.67 -14.80
CA ARG A 67 7.33 -10.03 -15.04
C ARG A 67 7.96 -10.15 -16.42
N GLU A 68 7.34 -9.54 -17.42
CA GLU A 68 7.86 -9.51 -18.80
C GLU A 68 9.18 -8.72 -18.85
N GLU A 69 9.20 -7.50 -18.31
CA GLU A 69 10.39 -6.65 -18.25
C GLU A 69 11.58 -7.33 -17.55
N GLN A 70 11.31 -8.12 -16.51
CA GLN A 70 12.35 -8.86 -15.76
C GLN A 70 12.63 -10.26 -16.32
N ASN A 71 12.15 -10.60 -17.52
CA ASN A 71 12.32 -11.92 -18.14
C ASN A 71 11.90 -13.09 -17.22
N GLY A 72 10.83 -12.87 -16.44
CA GLY A 72 10.33 -13.83 -15.47
C GLY A 72 11.26 -14.10 -14.29
N LYS A 73 12.27 -13.27 -14.04
CA LYS A 73 13.29 -13.45 -12.98
C LYS A 73 13.12 -12.46 -11.84
N CYS A 74 13.53 -12.87 -10.64
CA CYS A 74 13.54 -12.01 -9.46
C CYS A 74 14.53 -10.87 -9.64
N ALA A 75 14.14 -9.63 -9.35
CA ALA A 75 15.01 -8.47 -9.53
C ALA A 75 16.30 -8.55 -8.69
N VAL A 76 16.26 -9.28 -7.57
CA VAL A 76 17.36 -9.41 -6.60
C VAL A 76 18.21 -10.64 -6.86
N CYS A 77 17.67 -11.85 -6.73
CA CYS A 77 18.47 -13.08 -6.87
C CYS A 77 18.58 -13.60 -8.31
N LYS A 78 17.94 -12.96 -9.28
CA LYS A 78 17.91 -13.31 -10.71
C LYS A 78 17.40 -14.73 -11.04
N ARG A 79 16.94 -15.50 -10.06
CA ARG A 79 16.27 -16.80 -10.26
C ARG A 79 14.86 -16.62 -10.81
N LYS A 80 14.34 -17.65 -11.49
CA LYS A 80 12.96 -17.68 -12.02
C LYS A 80 11.95 -17.38 -10.91
N LEU A 81 11.03 -16.45 -11.18
CA LEU A 81 9.94 -16.13 -10.28
C LEU A 81 8.91 -17.27 -10.29
N PRO A 82 8.37 -17.64 -9.11
CA PRO A 82 7.32 -18.65 -9.06
C PRO A 82 6.07 -18.18 -9.83
N HIS A 83 5.27 -19.13 -10.30
CA HIS A 83 4.00 -18.82 -10.97
C HIS A 83 3.07 -18.02 -10.05
N ARG A 84 2.94 -18.44 -8.78
CA ARG A 84 2.17 -17.75 -7.74
C ARG A 84 3.08 -17.23 -6.65
N GLY A 85 2.64 -16.21 -5.91
CA GLY A 85 3.38 -15.69 -4.76
C GLY A 85 4.53 -14.71 -5.05
N ALA A 86 4.87 -14.42 -6.32
CA ALA A 86 5.80 -13.32 -6.62
C ALA A 86 5.27 -12.01 -6.00
N VAL A 87 6.13 -11.19 -5.41
CA VAL A 87 5.74 -9.97 -4.69
C VAL A 87 6.07 -8.75 -5.52
N LEU A 88 5.12 -7.82 -5.60
CA LEU A 88 5.32 -6.52 -6.22
C LEU A 88 5.84 -5.56 -5.14
N ASP A 89 7.16 -5.35 -5.13
CA ASP A 89 7.87 -4.54 -4.14
C ASP A 89 8.05 -3.11 -4.65
N ARG A 90 7.80 -2.14 -3.77
CA ARG A 90 8.09 -0.72 -4.01
C ARG A 90 9.52 -0.43 -3.56
N LEU A 91 10.28 0.28 -4.38
CA LEU A 91 11.60 0.80 -3.99
C LEU A 91 11.45 1.84 -2.88
N PHE A 92 10.47 2.75 -3.03
CA PHE A 92 10.11 3.77 -2.05
C PHE A 92 8.59 3.73 -1.81
N ALA A 93 8.14 3.54 -0.57
CA ALA A 93 6.70 3.33 -0.31
C ALA A 93 5.86 4.55 -0.72
N MET A 94 6.37 5.77 -0.47
CA MET A 94 5.68 7.04 -0.75
C MET A 94 5.45 7.31 -2.24
N ARG A 95 6.23 6.68 -3.15
CA ARG A 95 6.12 6.89 -4.60
C ARG A 95 5.10 5.97 -5.27
N GLY A 96 4.27 5.27 -4.50
CA GLY A 96 3.19 4.43 -5.03
C GLY A 96 3.67 3.25 -5.88
N TYR A 97 2.74 2.64 -6.62
CA TYR A 97 3.02 1.52 -7.53
C TYR A 97 3.14 2.01 -8.98
N THR A 98 4.32 2.49 -9.37
CA THR A 98 4.65 2.91 -10.76
C THR A 98 5.66 1.97 -11.40
N LYS A 99 5.91 2.10 -12.70
CA LYS A 99 6.91 1.28 -13.40
C LYS A 99 8.32 1.55 -12.84
N GLU A 100 8.64 2.80 -12.55
CA GLU A 100 9.98 3.25 -12.13
C GLU A 100 10.24 2.89 -10.67
N ASN A 101 9.19 2.88 -9.84
CA ASN A 101 9.31 2.66 -8.40
C ASN A 101 9.03 1.20 -7.97
N THR A 102 8.87 0.27 -8.91
CA THR A 102 8.41 -1.08 -8.59
C THR A 102 9.28 -2.15 -9.22
N ARG A 103 9.46 -3.26 -8.51
CA ARG A 103 10.11 -4.47 -9.01
C ARG A 103 9.38 -5.72 -8.53
N LEU A 104 9.59 -6.84 -9.21
CA LEU A 104 9.12 -8.15 -8.79
C LEU A 104 10.19 -8.93 -8.04
N LEU A 105 9.80 -9.46 -6.88
CA LEU A 105 10.64 -10.28 -6.01
C LEU A 105 10.05 -11.69 -5.85
N CYS A 106 10.91 -12.67 -5.61
CA CYS A 106 10.47 -13.94 -5.07
C CYS A 106 10.17 -13.79 -3.56
N PRO A 107 9.31 -14.65 -2.97
CA PRO A 107 8.95 -14.58 -1.55
C PRO A 107 10.16 -14.54 -0.61
N ARG A 108 11.20 -15.33 -0.90
CA ARG A 108 12.44 -15.37 -0.10
C ARG A 108 13.18 -14.03 -0.10
N CYS A 109 13.29 -13.39 -1.26
CA CYS A 109 13.97 -12.09 -1.36
C CYS A 109 13.14 -10.97 -0.73
N ASP A 110 11.81 -11.00 -0.91
CA ASP A 110 10.90 -10.05 -0.26
C ASP A 110 11.01 -10.15 1.27
N ALA A 111 10.84 -11.34 1.85
CA ALA A 111 10.96 -11.54 3.30
C ALA A 111 12.29 -11.04 3.86
N ARG A 112 13.41 -11.28 3.17
CA ARG A 112 14.72 -10.74 3.56
C ARG A 112 14.74 -9.22 3.56
N ILE A 113 14.20 -8.58 2.52
CA ILE A 113 14.14 -7.12 2.39
C ILE A 113 13.20 -6.49 3.43
N GLN A 114 12.04 -7.10 3.70
CA GLN A 114 11.11 -6.58 4.72
C GLN A 114 11.76 -6.59 6.11
N ARG A 115 12.48 -7.66 6.46
CA ARG A 115 13.26 -7.71 7.71
C ARG A 115 14.32 -6.61 7.80
N GLN A 116 15.05 -6.37 6.71
CA GLN A 116 16.04 -5.28 6.65
C GLN A 116 15.41 -3.88 6.78
N ARG A 117 14.16 -3.73 6.35
CA ARG A 117 13.39 -2.49 6.47
C ARG A 117 12.66 -2.36 7.81
N HIS A 118 12.86 -3.30 8.74
CA HIS A 118 12.20 -3.38 10.04
C HIS A 118 10.67 -3.43 9.97
N PHE A 119 10.13 -3.93 8.87
CA PHE A 119 8.72 -4.31 8.82
C PHE A 119 8.59 -5.71 9.44
N ARG A 120 7.79 -5.82 10.50
CA ARG A 120 7.42 -7.08 11.15
C ARG A 120 6.28 -7.75 10.40
#